data_AF-A0A437QE01-F1
#
_entry.id   AF-A0A437QE01-F1
#
_cell.length_a   1.000
_cell.length_b   1.000
_cell.length_c   1.000
_cell.angle_alpha   90.00
_cell.angle_beta   90.00
_cell.angle_gamma   90.00
#
_symmetry.space_group_name_H-M   'P 1'
#
loop_
_entity.id
_entity.type
_entity.pdbx_description
1 polymer ?
#
loop_
_entity_poly.entity_id
_entity_poly.type
_entity_poly.pdbx_seq_one_letter_code
_entity_poly.pdbx_strand_id
1 'polypeptide(L)'
;MSIEDLKLLNIDQLKAKAEELGINYGANISEKGLLKKIADVLGEPLESDDADTSKPVLPEGTKYVEVMFPEDDKDTQPVQVHVNGRSFVMPRGEWHKVPDYVIEVLNNAKKKVYSPKDMKPREVLAYPFQSREYQG
;
A
#
# COMPACT_ATOMS: atom_id res chain seq x y z
N MET A 1 -0.48 32.23 -6.83
CA MET A 1 0.53 31.66 -5.92
C MET A 1 0.74 30.25 -6.41
N SER A 2 1.94 29.92 -6.86
CA SER A 2 2.21 28.62 -7.49
C SER A 2 2.66 27.61 -6.44
N ILE A 3 2.52 26.32 -6.71
CA ILE A 3 2.94 25.26 -5.79
C ILE A 3 4.45 25.31 -5.49
N GLU A 4 5.26 25.82 -6.41
CA GLU A 4 6.70 26.01 -6.21
C GLU A 4 7.00 27.02 -5.09
N ASP A 5 6.19 28.07 -4.96
CA ASP A 5 6.30 29.02 -3.84
C ASP A 5 5.96 28.33 -2.51
N LEU A 6 4.94 27.46 -2.51
CA LEU A 6 4.52 26.72 -1.32
C LEU A 6 5.59 25.73 -0.83
N LYS A 7 6.39 25.16 -1.74
CA LYS A 7 7.50 24.24 -1.39
C LYS A 7 8.66 24.93 -0.66
N LEU A 8 8.77 26.25 -0.77
CA LEU A 8 9.78 27.06 -0.10
C LEU A 8 9.31 27.55 1.29
N LEU A 9 8.05 27.31 1.64
CA LEU A 9 7.47 27.71 2.92
C LEU A 9 7.70 26.63 3.99
N ASN A 10 7.89 27.08 5.23
CA ASN A 10 7.93 26.20 6.40
C ASN A 10 6.52 25.74 6.80
N ILE A 11 6.45 24.65 7.57
CA ILE A 11 5.19 24.10 8.12
C ILE A 11 4.24 25.12 8.74
N ASP A 12 4.75 26.13 9.44
CA ASP A 12 3.94 27.15 10.12
C ASP A 12 3.23 28.08 9.11
N GLN A 13 3.93 28.43 8.02
CA GLN A 13 3.39 29.22 6.92
C GLN A 13 2.37 28.41 6.09
N LEU A 14 2.62 27.11 5.92
CA LEU A 14 1.67 26.21 5.28
C LEU A 14 0.39 26.05 6.12
N LYS A 15 0.49 26.05 7.45
CA LYS A 15 -0.67 26.00 8.35
C LYS A 15 -1.51 27.27 8.23
N ALA A 16 -0.87 28.44 8.27
CA ALA A 16 -1.57 29.71 8.05
C ALA A 16 -2.31 29.73 6.70
N LYS A 17 -1.68 29.24 5.62
CA LYS A 17 -2.31 29.13 4.30
C LYS A 17 -3.48 28.13 4.29
N ALA A 18 -3.33 27.00 4.97
CA ALA A 18 -4.40 26.02 5.10
C ALA A 18 -5.59 26.59 5.89
N GLU A 19 -5.35 27.36 6.95
CA GLU A 19 -6.41 28.05 7.70
C GLU A 19 -7.10 29.14 6.87
N GLU A 20 -6.35 29.93 6.10
CA GLU A 20 -6.90 30.92 5.14
C GLU A 20 -7.80 30.25 4.09
N LEU A 21 -7.46 29.03 3.66
CA LEU A 21 -8.22 28.24 2.69
C LEU A 21 -9.33 27.41 3.33
N GLY A 22 -9.51 27.45 4.65
CA GLY A 22 -10.52 26.67 5.37
C GLY A 22 -10.26 25.16 5.38
N ILE A 23 -9.00 24.75 5.19
CA ILE A 23 -8.58 23.34 5.12
C ILE A 23 -8.45 22.78 6.53
N ASN A 24 -9.23 21.75 6.85
CA ASN A 24 -9.10 21.05 8.13
C ASN A 24 -7.93 20.05 8.08
N TYR A 25 -6.99 20.16 9.04
CA TYR A 25 -5.83 19.29 9.17
C TYR A 25 -5.65 18.80 10.62
N GLY A 26 -5.07 17.60 10.78
CA GLY A 26 -4.76 17.05 12.10
C GLY A 26 -3.53 17.70 12.73
N ALA A 27 -3.47 17.73 14.07
CA ALA A 27 -2.40 18.39 14.83
C ALA A 27 -0.97 17.89 14.48
N ASN A 28 -0.85 16.64 13.99
CA ASN A 28 0.42 15.99 13.64
C ASN A 28 0.65 15.89 12.11
N ILE A 29 0.03 16.76 11.30
CA ILE A 29 0.22 16.71 9.84
C ILE A 29 1.66 17.10 9.46
N SER A 30 2.28 16.31 8.57
CA SER A 30 3.60 16.62 8.00
C SER A 30 3.51 17.69 6.90
N GLU A 31 4.60 18.42 6.66
CA GLU A 31 4.68 19.47 5.62
C GLU A 31 4.18 18.99 4.26
N LYS A 32 4.62 17.82 3.81
CA LYS A 32 4.17 17.20 2.56
C LYS A 32 2.66 16.95 2.53
N GLY A 33 2.09 16.47 3.64
CA GLY A 33 0.65 16.18 3.73
C GLY A 33 -0.19 17.45 3.71
N LEU A 34 0.31 18.52 4.32
CA LEU A 34 -0.35 19.83 4.33
C LEU A 34 -0.25 20.50 2.95
N LEU A 35 0.92 20.45 2.32
CA LEU A 35 1.15 20.91 0.95
C LEU A 35 0.20 20.22 -0.04
N LYS A 36 0.02 18.89 0.08
CA LYS A 36 -0.93 18.10 -0.74
C LYS A 36 -2.36 18.61 -0.60
N LYS A 37 -2.83 18.87 0.63
CA LYS A 37 -4.18 19.41 0.86
C LYS A 37 -4.37 20.81 0.27
N ILE A 38 -3.36 21.67 0.37
CA ILE A 38 -3.41 23.02 -0.21
C ILE A 38 -3.42 22.95 -1.74
N ALA A 39 -2.59 22.09 -2.31
CA ALA A 39 -2.51 21.83 -3.75
C ALA A 39 -3.83 21.31 -4.34
N ASP A 40 -4.51 20.41 -3.62
CA ASP A 40 -5.83 19.89 -3.98
C ASP A 40 -6.88 21.00 -4.08
N VAL A 41 -6.90 21.92 -3.11
CA VAL A 41 -7.81 23.08 -3.14
C VAL A 41 -7.47 24.08 -4.25
N LEU A 42 -6.18 24.24 -4.57
CA LEU A 42 -5.72 25.12 -5.65
C LEU A 42 -5.92 24.52 -7.05
N GLY A 43 -6.38 23.27 -7.16
CA GLY A 43 -6.65 22.61 -8.43
C GLY A 43 -5.39 22.20 -9.20
N GLU A 44 -4.24 22.20 -8.54
CA GLU A 44 -2.96 21.74 -9.08
C GLU A 44 -2.58 20.44 -8.35
N PRO A 45 -3.01 19.27 -8.84
CA PRO A 45 -2.72 18.01 -8.17
C PRO A 45 -1.22 17.78 -8.12
N LEU A 46 -0.64 17.83 -6.93
CA LEU A 46 0.67 17.25 -6.69
C LEU A 46 0.55 15.75 -6.94
N GLU A 47 1.32 15.24 -7.90
CA GLU A 47 1.48 13.80 -8.13
C GLU A 47 1.68 13.12 -6.77
N SER A 48 0.72 12.28 -6.44
CA SER A 48 0.61 11.65 -5.15
C SER A 48 1.65 10.55 -5.09
N ASP A 49 2.76 10.81 -4.40
CA ASP A 49 3.44 9.72 -3.71
C ASP A 49 2.57 9.44 -2.48
N ASP A 50 1.65 8.48 -2.61
CA ASP A 50 0.85 7.93 -1.51
C ASP A 50 1.76 7.18 -0.53
N ALA A 51 2.63 7.94 0.15
CA ALA A 51 3.42 7.47 1.27
C ALA A 51 2.61 7.73 2.55
N ASP A 52 1.67 6.82 2.78
CA ASP A 52 1.10 6.48 4.08
C ASP A 52 2.17 6.57 5.20
N THR A 53 2.19 7.67 5.95
CA THR A 53 3.22 8.01 6.96
C THR A 53 3.11 7.20 8.26
N SER A 54 2.58 5.98 8.22
CA SER A 54 2.61 5.04 9.35
C SER A 54 3.24 3.70 9.00
N LYS A 55 3.84 3.55 7.81
CA LYS A 55 4.57 2.33 7.47
C LYS A 55 5.91 2.26 8.23
N PRO A 56 6.14 1.25 9.07
CA PRO A 56 7.44 1.03 9.71
C PRO A 56 8.53 0.90 8.65
N VAL A 57 9.64 1.63 8.86
CA VAL A 57 10.80 1.71 7.95
C VAL A 57 11.28 0.30 7.59
N LEU A 58 11.20 -0.06 6.31
CA LEU A 58 11.70 -1.35 5.81
C LEU A 58 13.23 -1.40 5.94
N PRO A 59 13.81 -2.56 6.27
CA PRO A 59 15.26 -2.67 6.37
C PRO A 59 15.92 -2.32 5.03
N GLU A 60 17.04 -1.58 5.08
CA GLU A 60 17.83 -1.26 3.88
C GLU A 60 18.21 -2.56 3.14
N GLY A 61 18.04 -2.55 1.81
CA GLY A 61 18.28 -3.72 0.95
C GLY A 61 17.09 -4.66 0.76
N THR A 62 15.89 -4.30 1.25
CA THR A 62 14.68 -5.08 0.98
C THR A 62 14.41 -5.15 -0.53
N LYS A 63 14.32 -6.37 -1.07
CA LYS A 63 13.92 -6.58 -2.46
C LYS A 63 12.40 -6.49 -2.57
N TYR A 64 11.93 -5.84 -3.63
CA TYR A 64 10.51 -5.74 -3.93
C TYR A 64 10.16 -6.64 -5.09
N VAL A 65 8.93 -7.11 -5.06
CA VAL A 65 8.29 -7.93 -6.09
C VAL A 65 6.85 -7.47 -6.23
N GLU A 66 6.26 -7.69 -7.40
CA GLU A 66 4.85 -7.43 -7.58
C GLU A 66 4.07 -8.74 -7.50
N VAL A 67 2.95 -8.71 -6.78
CA VAL A 67 2.02 -9.83 -6.67
C VAL A 67 0.65 -9.46 -7.18
N MET A 68 -0.01 -10.41 -7.83
CA MET A 68 -1.41 -10.28 -8.22
C MET A 68 -2.18 -11.50 -7.75
N PHE A 69 -3.29 -11.26 -7.06
CA PHE A 69 -4.27 -12.28 -6.75
C PHE A 69 -5.38 -12.20 -7.80
N PRO A 70 -5.67 -13.28 -8.53
CA PRO A 70 -6.76 -13.26 -9.50
C PRO A 70 -8.09 -12.96 -8.78
N GLU A 71 -8.98 -12.28 -9.51
CA GLU A 71 -10.36 -12.10 -9.08
C GLU A 71 -11.06 -13.47 -8.98
N ASP A 72 -11.93 -13.60 -8.00
CA ASP A 72 -12.75 -14.79 -7.80
C ASP A 72 -14.18 -14.33 -7.47
N ASP A 73 -15.15 -14.77 -8.25
CA ASP A 73 -16.56 -14.41 -8.06
C ASP A 73 -17.14 -14.84 -6.70
N LYS A 74 -16.48 -15.79 -6.02
CA LYS A 74 -16.93 -16.31 -4.72
C LYS A 74 -16.18 -15.68 -3.56
N ASP A 75 -14.95 -15.20 -3.76
CA ASP A 75 -14.12 -14.55 -2.74
C ASP A 75 -13.54 -13.23 -3.25
N THR A 76 -14.26 -12.14 -2.98
CA THR A 76 -13.83 -10.77 -3.32
C THR A 76 -13.00 -10.11 -2.23
N GLN A 77 -12.76 -10.81 -1.11
CA GLN A 77 -12.03 -10.24 0.02
C GLN A 77 -10.55 -10.03 -0.32
N PRO A 78 -9.95 -8.91 0.13
CA PRO A 78 -8.53 -8.67 -0.07
C PRO A 78 -7.69 -9.67 0.71
N VAL A 79 -6.54 -10.04 0.17
CA VAL A 79 -5.59 -10.92 0.85
C VAL A 79 -4.79 -10.08 1.85
N GLN A 80 -4.81 -10.49 3.12
CA GLN A 80 -4.09 -9.81 4.20
C GLN A 80 -2.94 -10.67 4.70
N VAL A 81 -1.72 -10.15 4.62
CA VAL A 81 -0.51 -10.81 5.14
C VAL A 81 0.03 -10.03 6.32
N HIS A 82 0.26 -10.74 7.43
CA HIS A 82 0.85 -10.18 8.65
C HIS A 82 2.22 -10.81 8.88
N VAL A 83 3.27 -10.00 8.90
CA VAL A 83 4.65 -10.47 9.08
C VAL A 83 5.47 -9.42 9.82
N ASN A 84 6.17 -9.84 10.89
CA ASN A 84 7.01 -8.97 11.72
C ASN A 84 6.29 -7.68 12.20
N GLY A 85 5.02 -7.81 12.61
CA GLY A 85 4.20 -6.69 13.08
C GLY A 85 3.70 -5.76 11.98
N ARG A 86 3.85 -6.13 10.71
CA ARG A 86 3.39 -5.35 9.54
C ARG A 86 2.22 -6.05 8.87
N SER A 87 1.25 -5.26 8.44
CA SER A 87 0.09 -5.73 7.68
C SER A 87 0.18 -5.26 6.23
N PHE A 88 0.03 -6.20 5.29
CA PHE A 88 -0.05 -5.96 3.86
C PHE A 88 -1.45 -6.36 3.40
N VAL A 89 -2.25 -5.38 3.00
CA VAL A 89 -3.60 -5.60 2.45
C VAL A 89 -3.51 -5.48 0.94
N MET A 90 -3.84 -6.57 0.23
CA MET A 90 -3.68 -6.69 -1.22
C MET A 90 -5.05 -7.01 -1.84
N PRO A 91 -5.74 -6.01 -2.40
CA PRO A 91 -6.90 -6.21 -3.26
C PRO A 91 -6.63 -7.23 -4.39
N ARG A 92 -7.67 -7.97 -4.78
CA ARG A 92 -7.62 -8.88 -5.93
C ARG A 92 -7.76 -8.10 -7.24
N GLY A 93 -7.26 -8.66 -8.33
CA GLY A 93 -7.34 -8.08 -9.68
C GLY A 93 -6.26 -7.04 -10.01
N GLU A 94 -5.42 -6.67 -9.04
CA GLU A 94 -4.40 -5.63 -9.20
C GLU A 94 -3.01 -6.13 -8.82
N TRP A 95 -1.98 -5.54 -9.43
CA TRP A 95 -0.58 -5.80 -9.08
C TRP A 95 -0.18 -4.94 -7.88
N HIS A 96 0.34 -5.58 -6.84
CA HIS A 96 0.75 -4.93 -5.60
C HIS A 96 2.25 -5.11 -5.38
N LYS A 97 2.96 -4.00 -5.16
CA LYS A 97 4.36 -4.01 -4.75
C LYS A 97 4.47 -4.45 -3.29
N VAL A 98 5.14 -5.57 -3.06
CA VAL A 98 5.41 -6.10 -1.73
C VAL A 98 6.88 -6.48 -1.56
N PRO A 99 7.40 -6.50 -0.33
CA PRO A 99 8.69 -7.10 -0.04
C PRO A 99 8.76 -8.59 -0.38
N ASP A 100 9.93 -9.09 -0.76
CA ASP A 100 10.13 -10.49 -1.13
C ASP A 100 9.75 -11.47 0.00
N TYR A 101 9.97 -11.10 1.26
CA TYR A 101 9.58 -11.91 2.40
C TYR A 101 8.05 -12.16 2.49
N VAL A 102 7.23 -11.31 1.86
CA VAL A 102 5.78 -11.54 1.78
C VAL A 102 5.47 -12.74 0.87
N ILE A 103 6.26 -12.94 -0.19
CA ILE A 103 6.15 -14.12 -1.08
C ILE A 103 6.40 -15.41 -0.31
N GLU A 104 7.40 -15.41 0.57
CA GLU A 104 7.70 -16.58 1.38
C GLU A 104 6.51 -16.95 2.27
N VAL A 105 5.85 -15.96 2.88
CA VAL A 105 4.63 -16.19 3.67
C VAL A 105 3.51 -16.76 2.79
N LEU A 106 3.29 -16.20 1.60
CA LEU A 106 2.27 -16.67 0.66
C LEU A 106 2.53 -18.11 0.16
N ASN A 107 3.79 -18.46 -0.11
CA ASN A 107 4.17 -19.83 -0.51
C ASN A 107 4.00 -20.85 0.62
N ASN A 108 4.19 -20.42 1.87
CA ASN A 108 3.99 -21.26 3.04
C ASN A 108 2.51 -21.33 3.48
N ALA A 109 1.66 -20.41 3.03
CA ALA A 109 0.22 -20.43 3.27
C ALA A 109 -0.44 -21.55 2.44
N LYS A 110 -0.47 -22.77 2.99
CA LYS A 110 -1.06 -23.96 2.38
C LYS A 110 -2.36 -24.36 3.06
N LYS A 111 -3.28 -24.93 2.28
CA LYS A 111 -4.51 -25.59 2.76
C LYS A 111 -4.54 -27.05 2.32
N LYS A 112 -5.06 -27.91 3.19
CA LYS A 112 -5.33 -29.31 2.85
C LYS A 112 -6.66 -29.41 2.14
N VAL A 113 -6.66 -29.99 0.95
CA VAL A 113 -7.86 -30.28 0.16
C VAL A 113 -7.92 -31.78 -0.07
N TYR A 114 -9.10 -32.38 0.02
CA TYR A 114 -9.28 -33.80 -0.25
C TYR A 114 -9.69 -34.00 -1.70
N SER A 115 -9.02 -34.92 -2.40
CA SER A 115 -9.41 -35.25 -3.76
C SER A 115 -10.69 -36.08 -3.75
N PRO A 116 -11.71 -35.73 -4.56
CA PRO A 116 -13.02 -36.41 -4.53
C PRO A 116 -12.97 -37.85 -5.07
N LYS A 117 -11.92 -38.24 -5.80
CA LYS A 117 -11.75 -39.59 -6.35
C LYS A 117 -11.18 -40.60 -5.35
N ASP A 118 -10.17 -40.20 -4.58
CA ASP A 118 -9.37 -41.14 -3.77
C ASP A 118 -9.39 -40.80 -2.26
N MET A 119 -10.09 -39.72 -1.86
CA MET A 119 -10.05 -39.16 -0.49
C MET A 119 -8.64 -38.90 0.06
N LYS A 120 -7.63 -38.80 -0.80
CA LYS A 120 -6.26 -38.48 -0.40
C LYS A 120 -6.11 -36.97 -0.17
N PRO A 121 -5.48 -36.55 0.94
CA PRO A 121 -5.19 -35.15 1.18
C PRO A 121 -4.11 -34.66 0.21
N ARG A 122 -4.33 -33.49 -0.38
CA ARG A 122 -3.32 -32.72 -1.13
C ARG A 122 -3.16 -31.35 -0.51
N GLU A 123 -1.93 -30.87 -0.48
CA GLU A 123 -1.62 -29.50 -0.07
C GLU A 123 -1.64 -28.60 -1.29
N VAL A 124 -2.43 -27.53 -1.23
CA VAL A 124 -2.47 -26.49 -2.27
C VAL A 124 -2.29 -25.14 -1.60
N LEU A 125 -1.91 -24.13 -2.37
CA LEU A 125 -1.86 -22.76 -1.86
C LEU A 125 -3.24 -22.34 -1.36
N ALA A 126 -3.27 -21.72 -0.18
CA ALA A 126 -4.49 -21.14 0.37
C ALA A 126 -4.99 -20.00 -0.53
N TYR A 127 -4.04 -19.18 -0.97
CA TYR A 127 -4.24 -18.03 -1.84
C TYR A 127 -3.35 -18.19 -3.08
N PRO A 128 -3.89 -18.69 -4.21
CA PRO A 128 -3.15 -18.70 -5.48
C PRO A 128 -2.81 -17.27 -5.90
N PHE A 129 -1.57 -17.03 -6.32
CA PHE A 129 -1.09 -15.72 -6.73
C PHE A 129 -0.13 -15.85 -7.92
N GLN A 130 0.05 -14.75 -8.63
CA GLN A 130 1.11 -14.55 -9.61
C GLN A 130 2.13 -13.57 -9.05
N SER A 131 3.41 -13.76 -9.37
CA SER A 131 4.46 -12.82 -9.00
C SER A 131 5.36 -12.48 -10.18
N ARG A 132 5.90 -11.26 -10.18
CA ARG A 132 6.92 -10.80 -11.14
C ARG A 132 7.97 -9.95 -10.42
N GLU A 133 9.16 -9.87 -11.01
CA GLU A 133 10.21 -8.98 -10.52
C GLU A 133 9.74 -7.53 -10.62
N TYR A 134 9.95 -6.75 -9.56
CA TYR A 134 9.66 -5.33 -9.58
C TYR A 134 10.75 -4.62 -10.40
N GLN A 135 10.39 -4.16 -11.60
CA GLN A 135 11.25 -3.32 -12.42
C GLN A 135 11.05 -1.86 -11.99
N GLY A 136 11.82 -1.43 -11.01
CA GLY A 136 11.89 -0.04 -10.53
C GLY A 136 13.06 0.71 -11.10
#